data_AF-A0AAV2PQP3-F1
#
_entry.id   AF-A0AAV2PQP3-F1
#
_cell.length_a   1.000
_cell.length_b   1.000
_cell.length_c   1.000
_cell.angle_alpha   90.00
_cell.angle_beta   90.00
_cell.angle_gamma   90.00
#
_symmetry.space_group_name_H-M   'P 1'
#
loop_
_entity.id
_entity.type
_entity.pdbx_description
1 polymer ?
#
loop_
_entity_poly.entity_id
_entity_poly.type
_entity_poly.pdbx_seq_one_letter_code
_entity_poly.pdbx_strand_id
1 'polypeptide(L)'
;MSILHFVYVILLVLVAACFQPSHVLAAAQFEDTASPSSYLNNSPCPNAEDIAPCVCTYWDVYHSLDIDCMSIEDEQQLYDVFHANIPDPNFRRLDLGTDNLKTLTDTVFGDVTFETVWTHSTGFYGILTSVGPETFMKSAPTLRELYMPYNNLSNFPFQSLSQYTELTDFVLHDNPVSNFPIIQSENLRYIDLGAATFDIIPTGALDGLPNLEEFDVSSTTSIHSMAA
;
A
#
# COMPACT_ATOMS: atom_id res chain seq x y z
N MET A 1 0.38 -68.50 14.67
CA MET A 1 -0.33 -68.71 15.95
C MET A 1 0.58 -68.17 17.05
N SER A 2 0.43 -66.89 17.45
CA SER A 2 -0.53 -66.37 18.45
C SER A 2 0.07 -66.53 19.87
N ILE A 3 0.13 -65.58 20.83
CA ILE A 3 -0.81 -64.54 21.33
C ILE A 3 0.03 -63.68 22.33
N LEU A 4 0.46 -62.44 22.07
CA LEU A 4 -0.22 -61.14 22.30
C LEU A 4 -1.22 -61.17 23.48
N HIS A 5 -0.99 -60.50 24.62
CA HIS A 5 -1.96 -60.11 25.70
C HIS A 5 -1.15 -60.10 27.01
N PHE A 6 -0.47 -59.03 27.41
CA PHE A 6 -1.08 -58.03 28.29
C PHE A 6 -0.07 -56.87 28.45
N VAL A 7 0.10 -56.07 27.39
CA VAL A 7 0.83 -54.78 27.42
C VAL A 7 -0.19 -53.63 27.61
N TYR A 8 -1.34 -53.90 28.20
CA TYR A 8 -2.42 -52.91 28.33
C TYR A 8 -3.18 -53.12 29.64
N VAL A 9 -2.68 -52.51 30.71
CA VAL A 9 -3.41 -51.91 31.85
C VAL A 9 -2.31 -51.16 32.60
N ILE A 10 -1.91 -49.94 32.23
CA ILE A 10 -2.59 -48.68 32.60
C ILE A 10 -3.46 -48.85 33.86
N LEU A 11 -2.85 -48.71 35.03
CA LEU A 11 -3.42 -48.05 36.20
C LEU A 11 -2.27 -47.86 37.21
N LEU A 12 -1.81 -46.62 37.39
CA LEU A 12 -1.96 -45.85 38.63
C LEU A 12 -1.37 -46.60 39.84
N VAL A 13 -0.31 -46.11 40.48
CA VAL A 13 -0.46 -45.10 41.54
C VAL A 13 0.94 -44.58 41.96
N LEU A 14 1.10 -43.24 41.90
CA LEU A 14 1.92 -42.36 42.74
C LEU A 14 3.42 -42.67 42.94
N VAL A 15 4.27 -41.90 42.25
CA VAL A 15 5.57 -41.50 42.81
C VAL A 15 5.64 -39.97 42.82
N ALA A 16 5.14 -39.41 43.92
CA ALA A 16 5.55 -38.10 44.39
C ALA A 16 6.75 -38.33 45.34
N ALA A 17 7.90 -37.74 45.02
CA ALA A 17 8.72 -36.98 45.97
C ALA A 17 10.13 -36.70 45.42
N CYS A 18 10.39 -35.40 45.26
CA CYS A 18 11.63 -34.72 45.63
C CYS A 18 12.90 -35.00 44.81
N PHE A 19 13.14 -34.16 43.79
CA PHE A 19 14.49 -33.74 43.41
C PHE A 19 14.62 -32.23 43.65
N GLN A 20 15.67 -31.85 44.38
CA GLN A 20 15.94 -30.50 44.89
C GLN A 20 16.38 -29.51 43.78
N PRO A 21 16.22 -28.19 44.00
CA PRO A 21 16.47 -27.17 43.00
C PRO A 21 17.93 -26.71 43.00
N SER A 22 18.54 -26.67 41.82
CA SER A 22 19.84 -26.03 41.57
C SER A 22 19.61 -24.63 41.01
N HIS A 23 20.04 -23.63 41.77
CA HIS A 23 20.43 -22.27 41.39
C HIS A 23 19.93 -21.74 40.03
N VAL A 24 18.84 -20.98 40.06
CA VAL A 24 18.43 -20.09 38.97
C VAL A 24 19.34 -18.86 39.00
N LEU A 25 20.15 -18.68 37.95
CA LEU A 25 20.82 -17.42 37.63
C LEU A 25 19.74 -16.37 37.34
N ALA A 26 19.79 -15.27 38.09
CA ALA A 26 18.86 -14.15 38.00
C ALA A 26 18.77 -13.63 36.56
N ALA A 27 17.56 -13.59 36.02
CA ALA A 27 17.24 -12.83 34.83
C ALA A 27 17.42 -11.35 35.15
N ALA A 28 18.25 -10.66 34.38
CA ALA A 28 18.36 -9.21 34.42
C ALA A 28 16.99 -8.62 34.02
N GLN A 29 16.29 -8.03 35.00
CA GLN A 29 15.16 -7.16 34.75
C GLN A 29 15.72 -5.87 34.14
N PHE A 30 15.51 -5.67 32.85
CA PHE A 30 15.54 -4.33 32.27
C PHE A 30 14.26 -3.63 32.74
N GLU A 31 14.36 -2.88 33.85
CA GLU A 31 13.40 -1.86 34.19
C GLU A 31 13.56 -0.71 33.21
N ASP A 32 12.78 -0.76 32.13
CA ASP A 32 12.59 0.39 31.25
C ASP A 32 11.72 1.40 32.02
N THR A 33 12.36 2.29 32.78
CA THR A 33 11.68 3.41 33.44
C THR A 33 11.38 4.50 32.40
N ALA A 34 10.50 4.20 31.45
CA ALA A 34 9.81 5.19 30.65
C ALA A 34 8.42 5.42 31.28
N SER A 35 8.28 6.58 31.90
CA SER A 35 7.06 7.07 32.55
C SER A 35 5.82 6.96 31.66
N PRO A 36 4.70 6.38 32.12
CA PRO A 36 3.43 6.50 31.43
C PRO A 36 2.78 7.85 31.80
N SER A 37 2.17 8.52 30.80
CA SER A 37 1.18 9.61 30.95
C SER A 37 1.62 11.08 31.07
N SER A 38 2.34 11.65 30.08
CA SER A 38 2.28 13.11 29.85
C SER A 38 2.49 13.64 28.42
N TYR A 39 2.46 12.82 27.37
CA TYR A 39 2.56 13.30 25.96
C TYR A 39 1.33 13.01 25.08
N LEU A 40 0.24 12.49 25.65
CA LEU A 40 -0.90 11.96 24.89
C LEU A 40 -1.90 12.99 24.33
N ASN A 41 -1.53 14.28 24.19
CA ASN A 41 -2.53 15.31 23.87
C ASN A 41 -2.32 16.08 22.57
N ASN A 42 -1.36 15.74 21.71
CA ASN A 42 -1.25 16.32 20.36
C ASN A 42 -0.44 15.39 19.44
N SER A 43 -0.86 14.13 19.29
CA SER A 43 -0.33 13.29 18.22
C SER A 43 -0.90 13.81 16.89
N PRO A 44 -0.08 14.03 15.84
CA PRO A 44 -0.58 14.33 14.51
C PRO A 44 -1.26 13.10 13.87
N CYS A 45 -0.95 11.89 14.36
CA CYS A 45 -1.65 10.68 13.94
C CYS A 45 -3.07 10.58 14.53
N PRO A 46 -4.02 10.01 13.77
CA PRO A 46 -5.36 9.65 14.26
C PRO A 46 -5.32 8.66 15.43
N ASN A 47 -6.46 8.46 16.09
CA ASN A 47 -6.61 7.39 17.07
C ASN A 47 -6.48 6.03 16.36
N ALA A 48 -5.60 5.16 16.86
CA ALA A 48 -5.30 3.86 16.27
C ALA A 48 -6.52 2.91 16.19
N GLU A 49 -7.49 3.03 17.11
CA GLU A 49 -8.72 2.23 17.06
C GLU A 49 -9.66 2.67 15.93
N ASP A 50 -9.68 3.98 15.64
CA ASP A 50 -10.55 4.56 14.60
C ASP A 50 -10.03 4.26 13.18
N ILE A 51 -8.72 4.02 13.04
CA ILE A 51 -8.08 3.75 11.75
C ILE A 51 -7.62 2.29 11.59
N ALA A 52 -7.92 1.41 12.54
CA ALA A 52 -7.56 0.00 12.41
C ALA A 52 -8.21 -0.62 11.15
N PRO A 53 -7.48 -1.45 10.37
CA PRO A 53 -6.17 -2.03 10.66
C PRO A 53 -4.98 -1.18 10.19
N CYS A 54 -5.22 0.03 9.69
CA CYS A 54 -4.13 0.90 9.26
C CYS A 54 -3.30 1.41 10.44
N VAL A 55 -2.02 1.66 10.19
CA VAL A 55 -1.07 2.18 11.17
C VAL A 55 -0.50 3.50 10.68
N CYS A 56 -0.79 4.58 11.43
CA CYS A 56 -0.15 5.87 11.22
C CYS A 56 1.16 5.95 11.99
N THR A 57 2.23 6.38 11.31
CA THR A 57 3.55 6.63 11.91
C THR A 57 3.95 8.07 11.68
N TYR A 58 4.28 8.78 12.77
CA TYR A 58 4.85 10.12 12.71
C TYR A 58 6.37 10.07 12.84
N TRP A 59 7.07 10.67 11.88
CA TRP A 59 8.52 10.75 11.87
C TRP A 59 9.00 12.12 12.36
N ASP A 60 9.25 12.26 13.66
CA ASP A 60 9.60 13.53 14.33
C ASP A 60 10.70 14.33 13.61
N VAL A 61 11.74 13.65 13.12
CA VAL A 61 12.89 14.30 12.46
C VAL A 61 12.48 15.02 11.17
N TYR A 62 11.55 14.44 10.42
CA TYR A 62 11.11 14.93 9.12
C TYR A 62 9.77 15.65 9.18
N HIS A 63 9.12 15.65 10.35
CA HIS A 63 7.77 16.15 10.56
C HIS A 63 6.77 15.61 9.53
N SER A 64 6.87 14.32 9.21
CA SER A 64 6.08 13.67 8.17
C SER A 64 5.26 12.51 8.70
N LEU A 65 4.10 12.29 8.10
CA LEU A 65 3.18 11.20 8.44
C LEU A 65 3.17 10.15 7.35
N ASP A 66 3.35 8.89 7.73
CA ASP A 66 3.09 7.77 6.83
C ASP A 66 1.90 6.97 7.37
N ILE A 67 1.11 6.40 6.46
CA ILE A 67 0.02 5.49 6.82
C ILE A 67 0.14 4.18 6.04
N ASP A 68 0.23 3.09 6.79
CA ASP A 68 0.24 1.72 6.26
C ASP A 68 -1.18 1.15 6.36
N CYS A 69 -1.77 0.82 5.23
CA CYS A 69 -3.09 0.22 5.06
C CYS A 69 -3.01 -1.12 4.30
N MET A 70 -1.93 -1.89 4.49
CA MET A 70 -1.75 -3.16 3.79
C MET A 70 -2.77 -4.25 4.19
N SER A 71 -3.36 -4.14 5.38
CA SER A 71 -4.24 -5.18 5.94
C SER A 71 -5.73 -4.87 5.80
N ILE A 72 -6.11 -3.95 4.91
CA ILE A 72 -7.50 -3.61 4.64
C ILE A 72 -8.26 -4.82 4.05
N GLU A 73 -9.46 -5.06 4.57
CA GLU A 73 -10.30 -6.20 4.21
C GLU A 73 -11.31 -5.91 3.11
N ASP A 74 -11.74 -4.65 2.93
CA ASP A 74 -12.65 -4.23 1.87
C ASP A 74 -12.65 -2.70 1.64
N GLU A 75 -13.35 -2.23 0.59
CA GLU A 75 -13.43 -0.80 0.26
C GLU A 75 -14.16 0.04 1.32
N GLN A 76 -15.09 -0.55 2.08
CA GLN A 76 -15.83 0.19 3.11
C GLN A 76 -14.93 0.47 4.31
N GLN A 77 -14.12 -0.50 4.73
CA GLN A 77 -13.14 -0.32 5.79
C GLN A 77 -12.12 0.75 5.41
N LEU A 78 -11.64 0.77 4.15
CA LEU A 78 -10.76 1.83 3.66
C LEU A 78 -11.42 3.21 3.75
N TYR A 79 -12.67 3.30 3.31
CA TYR A 79 -13.45 4.53 3.40
C TYR A 79 -13.58 5.00 4.86
N ASP A 80 -13.93 4.10 5.78
CA ASP A 80 -14.12 4.44 7.19
C ASP A 80 -12.84 4.98 7.84
N VAL A 81 -11.67 4.39 7.52
CA VAL A 81 -10.35 4.87 7.99
C VAL A 81 -10.12 6.33 7.61
N PHE A 82 -10.34 6.68 6.35
CA PHE A 82 -10.07 8.04 5.86
C PHE A 82 -11.18 9.05 6.14
N HIS A 83 -12.29 8.61 6.75
CA HIS A 83 -13.36 9.46 7.27
C HIS A 83 -13.40 9.49 8.81
N ALA A 84 -12.42 8.88 9.47
CA ALA A 84 -12.18 9.04 10.89
C ALA A 84 -11.74 10.47 11.24
N ASN A 85 -11.59 10.75 12.52
CA ASN A 85 -11.00 12.02 12.97
C ASN A 85 -9.49 12.02 12.72
N ILE A 86 -9.06 12.72 11.68
CA ILE A 86 -7.65 12.83 11.27
C ILE A 86 -7.12 14.22 11.64
N PRO A 87 -6.26 14.34 12.68
CA PRO A 87 -5.78 15.63 13.17
C PRO A 87 -4.93 16.40 12.16
N ASP A 88 -4.05 15.69 11.43
CA ASP A 88 -3.26 16.22 10.34
C ASP A 88 -3.57 15.42 9.06
N PRO A 89 -4.23 16.02 8.06
CA PRO A 89 -4.65 15.32 6.85
C PRO A 89 -3.52 15.14 5.82
N ASN A 90 -2.30 15.62 6.09
CA ASN A 90 -1.21 15.61 5.12
C ASN A 90 -0.26 14.45 5.37
N PHE A 91 -0.48 13.35 4.66
CA PHE A 91 0.43 12.21 4.70
C PHE A 91 1.52 12.38 3.65
N ARG A 92 2.75 12.08 4.04
CA ARG A 92 3.85 11.89 3.10
C ARG A 92 3.61 10.63 2.28
N ARG A 93 3.29 9.51 2.92
CA ARG A 93 3.21 8.21 2.23
C ARG A 93 1.95 7.42 2.61
N LEU A 94 1.32 6.82 1.60
CA LEU A 94 0.33 5.76 1.74
C LEU A 94 0.88 4.45 1.17
N ASP A 95 0.89 3.41 1.99
CA ASP A 95 1.05 2.02 1.53
C ASP A 95 -0.31 1.32 1.58
N LEU A 96 -0.83 0.89 0.42
CA LEU A 96 -2.19 0.38 0.29
C LEU A 96 -2.21 -1.09 -0.14
N GLY A 97 -2.84 -1.96 0.65
CA GLY A 97 -3.04 -3.36 0.28
C GLY A 97 -4.14 -3.51 -0.77
N THR A 98 -3.88 -4.21 -1.86
CA THR A 98 -4.84 -4.38 -2.97
C THR A 98 -5.37 -5.80 -3.14
N ASP A 99 -5.12 -6.68 -2.17
CA ASP A 99 -5.60 -8.08 -2.20
C ASP A 99 -7.13 -8.18 -2.09
N ASN A 100 -7.78 -7.18 -1.48
CA ASN A 100 -9.24 -7.16 -1.26
C ASN A 100 -9.93 -5.90 -1.81
N LEU A 101 -9.20 -5.03 -2.51
CA LEU A 101 -9.74 -3.78 -3.05
C LEU A 101 -9.93 -3.91 -4.55
N LYS A 102 -11.18 -3.98 -5.01
CA LYS A 102 -11.49 -4.04 -6.43
C LYS A 102 -11.48 -2.66 -7.07
N THR A 103 -11.88 -1.63 -6.33
CA THR A 103 -11.97 -0.25 -6.85
C THR A 103 -11.56 0.79 -5.83
N LEU A 104 -10.90 1.87 -6.27
CA LEU A 104 -10.76 3.10 -5.50
C LEU A 104 -11.75 4.12 -6.04
N THR A 105 -12.67 4.59 -5.19
CA THR A 105 -13.69 5.57 -5.58
C THR A 105 -13.21 7.00 -5.35
N ASP A 106 -13.83 7.95 -6.04
CA ASP A 106 -13.49 9.38 -6.01
C ASP A 106 -13.42 9.99 -4.60
N THR A 107 -14.17 9.43 -3.65
CA THR A 107 -14.29 9.98 -2.30
C THR A 107 -13.57 9.14 -1.25
N VAL A 108 -12.89 8.03 -1.62
CA VAL A 108 -12.41 7.03 -0.66
C VAL A 108 -11.44 7.60 0.38
N PHE A 109 -10.63 8.58 -0.01
CA PHE A 109 -9.63 9.21 0.86
C PHE A 109 -10.11 10.49 1.57
N GLY A 110 -11.37 10.90 1.36
CA GLY A 110 -11.92 12.09 2.00
C GLY A 110 -11.13 13.37 1.67
N ASP A 111 -10.70 14.09 2.71
CA ASP A 111 -9.94 15.35 2.59
C ASP A 111 -8.43 15.20 2.81
N VAL A 112 -7.92 13.97 2.91
CA VAL A 112 -6.48 13.74 3.12
C VAL A 112 -5.68 13.93 1.82
N THR A 113 -4.39 14.22 1.98
CA THR A 113 -3.46 14.35 0.86
C THR A 113 -2.25 13.44 1.04
N PHE A 114 -1.65 13.02 -0.08
CA PHE A 114 -0.47 12.18 -0.13
C PHE A 114 0.64 12.85 -0.95
N GLU A 115 1.91 12.66 -0.57
CA GLU A 115 3.06 12.94 -1.46
C GLU A 115 3.43 11.71 -2.30
N THR A 116 3.29 10.52 -1.72
CA THR A 116 3.65 9.25 -2.33
C THR A 116 2.57 8.21 -2.07
N VAL A 117 2.13 7.50 -3.11
CA VAL A 117 1.15 6.39 -2.99
C VAL A 117 1.75 5.14 -3.60
N TRP A 118 1.75 4.04 -2.84
CA TRP A 118 2.16 2.72 -3.27
C TRP A 118 1.05 1.71 -3.05
N THR A 119 0.73 0.92 -4.07
CA THR A 119 -0.08 -0.28 -3.87
C THR A 119 0.80 -1.51 -3.69
N HIS A 120 0.41 -2.37 -2.77
CA HIS A 120 1.08 -3.64 -2.49
C HIS A 120 0.06 -4.78 -2.53
N SER A 121 0.51 -5.94 -2.97
CA SER A 121 -0.23 -7.19 -2.88
C SER A 121 0.63 -8.19 -2.13
N THR A 122 0.03 -8.96 -1.21
CA THR A 122 0.72 -10.11 -0.59
C THR A 122 0.74 -11.33 -1.51
N GLY A 123 -0.13 -11.35 -2.53
CA GLY A 123 -0.11 -12.29 -3.63
C GLY A 123 0.80 -11.87 -4.80
N PHE A 124 0.69 -12.57 -5.93
CA PHE A 124 1.43 -12.25 -7.16
C PHE A 124 0.86 -11.02 -7.90
N TYR A 125 -0.44 -10.77 -7.78
CA TYR A 125 -1.14 -9.59 -8.29
C TYR A 125 -2.23 -9.17 -7.29
N GLY A 126 -2.42 -7.87 -7.14
CA GLY A 126 -3.61 -7.32 -6.49
C GLY A 126 -4.85 -7.43 -7.38
N ILE A 127 -6.03 -7.26 -6.78
CA ILE A 127 -7.31 -7.38 -7.49
C ILE A 127 -7.88 -6.03 -7.94
N LEU A 128 -7.14 -4.93 -7.75
CA LEU A 128 -7.60 -3.59 -8.08
C LEU A 128 -7.80 -3.45 -9.60
N THR A 129 -9.02 -3.07 -10.00
CA THR A 129 -9.43 -3.00 -11.41
C THR A 129 -9.70 -1.60 -11.93
N SER A 130 -10.00 -0.65 -11.03
CA SER A 130 -10.27 0.73 -11.42
C SER A 130 -9.95 1.75 -10.33
N VAL A 131 -9.53 2.94 -10.76
CA VAL A 131 -9.36 4.14 -9.94
C VAL A 131 -10.28 5.24 -10.49
N GLY A 132 -11.05 5.90 -9.63
CA GLY A 132 -11.89 7.02 -10.01
C GLY A 132 -11.09 8.29 -10.34
N PRO A 133 -11.56 9.16 -11.26
CA PRO A 133 -10.85 10.35 -11.71
C PRO A 133 -10.48 11.35 -10.60
N GLU A 134 -11.28 11.41 -9.53
CA GLU A 134 -11.08 12.37 -8.44
C GLU A 134 -10.43 11.73 -7.20
N THR A 135 -10.14 10.42 -7.25
CA THR A 135 -9.61 9.63 -6.12
C THR A 135 -8.44 10.33 -5.41
N PHE A 136 -7.48 10.87 -6.16
CA PHE A 136 -6.31 11.56 -5.60
C PHE A 136 -6.32 13.07 -5.84
N MET A 137 -7.44 13.67 -6.26
CA MET A 137 -7.48 15.07 -6.68
C MET A 137 -7.08 16.04 -5.56
N LYS A 138 -7.37 15.69 -4.30
CA LYS A 138 -6.91 16.45 -3.12
C LYS A 138 -5.38 16.52 -3.02
N SER A 139 -4.71 15.48 -3.51
CA SER A 139 -3.25 15.38 -3.58
C SER A 139 -2.66 16.00 -4.85
N ALA A 140 -3.46 16.61 -5.74
CA ALA A 140 -2.94 17.29 -6.94
C ALA A 140 -1.76 18.26 -6.68
N PRO A 141 -1.75 19.07 -5.61
CA PRO A 141 -0.63 19.97 -5.33
C PRO A 141 0.53 19.32 -4.55
N THR A 142 0.43 18.05 -4.15
CA THR A 142 1.42 17.41 -3.26
C THR A 142 1.97 16.08 -3.78
N LEU A 143 1.21 15.35 -4.60
CA LEU A 143 1.55 14.01 -5.08
C LEU A 143 2.73 14.10 -6.04
N ARG A 144 3.84 13.48 -5.67
CA ARG A 144 5.08 13.38 -6.45
C ARG A 144 5.25 12.02 -7.11
N GLU A 145 4.77 10.99 -6.44
CA GLU A 145 5.01 9.60 -6.80
C GLU A 145 3.72 8.78 -6.73
N LEU A 146 3.35 8.15 -7.83
CA LEU A 146 2.20 7.27 -7.91
C LEU A 146 2.58 5.90 -8.48
N TYR A 147 2.68 4.91 -7.60
CA TYR A 147 3.07 3.54 -7.95
C TYR A 147 1.90 2.59 -7.71
N MET A 148 1.31 2.07 -8.80
CA MET A 148 0.31 0.99 -8.72
C MET A 148 0.63 -0.25 -9.56
N PRO A 149 1.85 -0.80 -9.46
CA PRO A 149 2.25 -1.95 -10.27
C PRO A 149 1.52 -3.23 -9.82
N TYR A 150 1.54 -4.26 -10.67
CA TYR A 150 1.05 -5.61 -10.33
C TYR A 150 -0.39 -5.65 -9.80
N ASN A 151 -1.30 -4.95 -10.48
CA ASN A 151 -2.74 -5.03 -10.23
C ASN A 151 -3.47 -5.53 -11.48
N ASN A 152 -4.80 -5.43 -11.47
CA ASN A 152 -5.66 -5.77 -12.60
C ASN A 152 -6.32 -4.51 -13.19
N LEU A 153 -5.62 -3.36 -13.12
CA LEU A 153 -6.14 -2.07 -13.55
C LEU A 153 -6.38 -2.08 -15.06
N SER A 154 -7.65 -2.04 -15.43
CA SER A 154 -8.08 -1.83 -16.82
C SER A 154 -8.61 -0.42 -17.05
N ASN A 155 -8.94 0.29 -15.97
CA ASN A 155 -9.48 1.65 -16.00
C ASN A 155 -8.69 2.55 -15.05
N PHE A 156 -7.85 3.43 -15.61
CA PHE A 156 -7.15 4.48 -14.88
C PHE A 156 -7.43 5.84 -15.52
N PRO A 157 -7.65 6.91 -14.75
CA PRO A 157 -8.07 8.21 -15.27
C PRO A 157 -6.87 9.03 -15.78
N PHE A 158 -6.19 8.57 -16.84
CA PHE A 158 -4.97 9.22 -17.35
C PHE A 158 -5.11 10.72 -17.65
N GLN A 159 -6.30 11.20 -18.00
CA GLN A 159 -6.54 12.62 -18.27
C GLN A 159 -6.38 13.50 -17.02
N SER A 160 -6.58 12.95 -15.82
CA SER A 160 -6.38 13.70 -14.58
C SER A 160 -4.90 13.95 -14.27
N LEU A 161 -3.96 13.21 -14.89
CA LEU A 161 -2.52 13.39 -14.69
C LEU A 161 -2.04 14.83 -14.94
N SER A 162 -2.74 15.57 -15.81
CA SER A 162 -2.48 16.99 -16.09
C SER A 162 -2.71 17.93 -14.90
N GLN A 163 -3.48 17.49 -13.90
CA GLN A 163 -3.82 18.29 -12.72
C GLN A 163 -2.78 18.17 -11.61
N TYR A 164 -1.96 17.12 -11.59
CA TYR A 164 -0.98 16.89 -10.53
C TYR A 164 0.29 17.70 -10.81
N THR A 165 0.42 18.84 -10.14
CA THR A 165 1.45 19.84 -10.44
C THR A 165 2.83 19.45 -9.91
N GLU A 166 2.92 18.43 -9.05
CA GLU A 166 4.18 17.96 -8.46
C GLU A 166 4.53 16.53 -8.90
N LEU A 167 3.68 15.85 -9.69
CA LEU A 167 3.86 14.44 -10.04
C LEU A 167 5.00 14.27 -11.04
N THR A 168 6.07 13.60 -10.62
CA THR A 168 7.26 13.32 -11.44
C THR A 168 7.34 11.87 -11.86
N ASP A 169 6.83 10.95 -11.03
CA ASP A 169 7.02 9.51 -11.17
C ASP A 169 5.67 8.81 -11.20
N PHE A 170 5.41 8.09 -12.29
CA PHE A 170 4.15 7.39 -12.49
C PHE A 170 4.36 5.98 -13.03
N VAL A 171 3.92 4.99 -12.27
CA VAL A 171 4.14 3.57 -12.60
C VAL A 171 2.84 2.79 -12.51
N LEU A 172 2.49 2.17 -13.63
CA LEU A 172 1.36 1.25 -13.78
C LEU A 172 1.76 -0.05 -14.49
N HIS A 173 3.05 -0.44 -14.49
CA HIS A 173 3.45 -1.68 -15.14
C HIS A 173 2.70 -2.89 -14.59
N ASP A 174 2.63 -3.95 -15.40
CA ASP A 174 1.93 -5.18 -15.04
C ASP A 174 0.45 -4.93 -14.69
N ASN A 175 -0.22 -4.10 -15.50
CA ASN A 175 -1.67 -3.91 -15.48
C ASN A 175 -2.26 -4.11 -16.88
N PRO A 176 -3.46 -4.70 -17.01
CA PRO A 176 -4.13 -4.95 -18.29
C PRO A 176 -4.80 -3.68 -18.86
N VAL A 177 -4.10 -2.55 -18.85
CA VAL A 177 -4.60 -1.32 -19.46
C VAL A 177 -4.69 -1.55 -20.98
N SER A 178 -5.92 -1.52 -21.49
CA SER A 178 -6.18 -1.71 -22.91
C SER A 178 -6.24 -0.35 -23.60
N ASN A 179 -5.52 -0.21 -24.71
CA ASN A 179 -5.24 1.03 -25.44
C ASN A 179 -4.24 1.96 -24.76
N PHE A 180 -3.34 2.51 -25.56
CA PHE A 180 -2.40 3.51 -25.08
C PHE A 180 -3.13 4.82 -24.75
N PRO A 181 -2.99 5.36 -23.53
CA PRO A 181 -3.68 6.57 -23.12
C PRO A 181 -3.02 7.82 -23.70
N ILE A 182 -3.82 8.88 -23.92
CA ILE A 182 -3.25 10.21 -24.11
C ILE A 182 -2.90 10.75 -22.72
N ILE A 183 -1.61 10.98 -22.48
CA ILE A 183 -1.10 11.54 -21.23
C ILE A 183 -0.66 12.97 -21.46
N GLN A 184 -1.07 13.86 -20.57
CA GLN A 184 -0.64 15.25 -20.53
C GLN A 184 -0.12 15.56 -19.13
N SER A 185 1.09 16.06 -19.02
CA SER A 185 1.68 16.53 -17.76
C SER A 185 2.88 17.41 -18.05
N GLU A 186 2.93 18.55 -17.37
CA GLU A 186 4.08 19.46 -17.43
C GLU A 186 5.23 18.99 -16.52
N ASN A 187 5.04 17.99 -15.65
CA ASN A 187 6.01 17.66 -14.60
C ASN A 187 6.50 16.21 -14.63
N LEU A 188 5.78 15.29 -15.29
CA LEU A 188 6.18 13.89 -15.38
C LEU A 188 7.56 13.76 -16.03
N ARG A 189 8.44 13.04 -15.35
CA ARG A 189 9.81 12.73 -15.78
C ARG A 189 9.98 11.24 -16.05
N TYR A 190 9.34 10.40 -15.25
CA TYR A 190 9.38 8.96 -15.37
C TYR A 190 7.98 8.38 -15.51
N ILE A 191 7.76 7.62 -16.58
CA ILE A 191 6.53 6.87 -16.82
C ILE A 191 6.87 5.42 -17.12
N ASP A 192 6.29 4.50 -16.37
CA ASP A 192 6.41 3.06 -16.63
C ASP A 192 5.02 2.43 -16.80
N LEU A 193 4.76 2.00 -18.03
CA LEU A 193 3.56 1.27 -18.45
C LEU A 193 3.94 -0.10 -19.04
N GLY A 194 5.07 -0.67 -18.61
CA GLY A 194 5.57 -1.97 -19.05
C GLY A 194 4.59 -3.12 -18.81
N ALA A 195 4.74 -4.20 -19.58
CA ALA A 195 3.88 -5.39 -19.52
C ALA A 195 2.37 -5.12 -19.68
N ALA A 196 1.99 -3.96 -20.21
CA ALA A 196 0.61 -3.65 -20.58
C ALA A 196 0.20 -4.34 -21.89
N THR A 197 -1.10 -4.37 -22.16
CA THR A 197 -1.69 -5.01 -23.35
C THR A 197 -1.94 -4.00 -24.48
N PHE A 198 -1.05 -3.02 -24.68
CA PHE A 198 -1.23 -2.03 -25.74
C PHE A 198 -1.07 -2.67 -27.12
N ASP A 199 -2.10 -2.51 -27.96
CA ASP A 199 -2.04 -2.92 -29.37
C ASP A 199 -1.23 -1.93 -30.22
N ILE A 200 -1.39 -0.62 -29.96
CA ILE A 200 -0.79 0.47 -30.72
C ILE A 200 -0.44 1.62 -29.78
N ILE A 201 0.77 2.16 -29.91
CA ILE A 201 1.17 3.45 -29.34
C ILE A 201 0.98 4.51 -30.43
N PRO A 202 0.07 5.48 -30.28
CA PRO A 202 -0.21 6.47 -31.33
C PRO A 202 0.99 7.39 -31.56
N THR A 203 1.17 7.84 -32.79
CA THR A 203 2.11 8.94 -33.10
C THR A 203 1.72 10.18 -32.29
N GLY A 204 2.70 10.83 -31.66
CA GLY A 204 2.46 11.97 -30.78
C GLY A 204 1.99 11.61 -29.36
N ALA A 205 2.02 10.33 -28.99
CA ALA A 205 1.71 9.85 -27.63
C ALA A 205 2.43 10.60 -26.51
N LEU A 206 3.63 11.14 -26.80
CA LEU A 206 4.49 11.83 -25.85
C LEU A 206 4.49 13.35 -26.01
N ASP A 207 3.72 13.90 -26.95
CA ASP A 207 3.73 15.35 -27.25
C ASP A 207 3.25 16.20 -26.06
N GLY A 208 2.43 15.61 -25.18
CA GLY A 208 1.93 16.25 -23.95
C GLY A 208 2.87 16.13 -22.74
N LEU A 209 4.11 15.69 -22.93
CA LEU A 209 5.07 15.38 -21.85
C LEU A 209 6.42 16.08 -22.08
N PRO A 210 6.49 17.43 -22.00
CA PRO A 210 7.68 18.20 -22.38
C PRO A 210 8.91 17.96 -21.49
N ASN A 211 8.73 17.43 -20.28
CA ASN A 211 9.80 17.17 -19.32
C ASN A 211 10.09 15.67 -19.09
N LEU A 212 9.57 14.80 -19.97
CA LEU A 212 9.79 13.36 -19.86
C LEU A 212 11.26 13.00 -20.10
N GLU A 213 11.85 12.29 -19.14
CA GLU A 213 13.23 11.84 -19.16
C GLU A 213 13.31 10.34 -19.50
N GLU A 214 12.38 9.54 -19.00
CA GLU A 214 12.33 8.10 -19.21
C GLU A 214 10.90 7.59 -19.35
N PHE A 215 10.72 6.66 -20.30
CA PHE A 215 9.44 6.09 -20.67
C PHE A 215 9.59 4.60 -20.98
N ASP A 216 9.02 3.75 -20.12
CA ASP A 216 9.05 2.30 -20.26
C ASP A 216 7.70 1.75 -20.75
N VAL A 217 7.74 1.01 -21.85
CA VAL A 217 6.64 0.23 -22.44
C VAL A 217 7.14 -1.16 -22.87
N SER A 218 8.20 -1.63 -22.23
CA SER A 218 8.80 -2.93 -22.49
C SER A 218 7.81 -4.06 -22.21
N SER A 219 8.02 -5.21 -22.86
CA SER A 219 7.16 -6.39 -22.73
C SER A 219 5.69 -6.20 -23.12
N THR A 220 5.35 -5.10 -23.82
CA THR A 220 4.03 -4.92 -24.45
C THR A 220 3.94 -5.74 -25.75
N THR A 221 2.81 -6.40 -25.98
CA THR A 221 2.68 -7.48 -26.98
C THR A 221 2.58 -7.02 -28.44
N SER A 222 2.67 -5.72 -28.76
CA SER A 222 2.50 -5.23 -30.13
C SER A 222 3.37 -4.01 -30.45
N ILE A 223 4.67 -4.23 -30.64
CA ILE A 223 5.53 -3.25 -31.33
C ILE A 223 5.25 -3.38 -32.84
N HIS A 224 4.18 -2.75 -33.31
CA HIS A 224 3.98 -2.43 -34.72
C HIS A 224 4.12 -0.92 -34.92
N SER A 225 5.35 -0.54 -35.29
CA SER A 225 5.82 0.75 -35.79
C SER A 225 5.44 2.00 -35.00
N MET A 226 6.44 2.58 -34.33
CA MET A 226 6.53 4.04 -34.28
C MET A 226 6.65 4.52 -35.74
N ALA A 227 5.53 4.91 -36.35
CA ALA A 227 5.56 5.53 -37.66
C ALA A 227 6.09 6.96 -37.48
N ALA A 228 7.23 7.19 -38.14
CA ALA A 228 8.02 8.41 -38.17
C ALA A 228 7.24 9.67 -38.55
#